data_AF-A0A383CB77-F1
#
_entry.id   AF-A0A383CB77-F1
#
_cell.length_a   1.000
_cell.length_b   1.000
_cell.length_c   1.000
_cell.angle_alpha   90.00
_cell.angle_beta   90.00
_cell.angle_gamma   90.00
#
_symmetry.space_group_name_H-M   'P 1'
#
loop_
_entity.id
_entity.type
_entity.pdbx_description
1 polymer ?
#
loop_
_entity_poly.entity_id
_entity_poly.type
_entity_poly.pdbx_seq_one_letter_code
_entity_poly.pdbx_strand_id
1 'polypeptide(L)'
;MRSGLLEAKTLLDDQQRIWLKKPTLRLVYKNYYDLAFSNSVPGRTLEIGAGSGSLRHCGFDVISTDIVHTPYVDVVSDAHVLPFIENSVNNIIAVDAFHHLQRPIRFLHEASRLLKPGGQLLL
;
A
#
# COMPACT_ATOMS: atom_id res chain seq x y z
N MET A 1 15.69 -13.55 11.09
CA MET A 1 15.05 -12.35 10.49
C MET A 1 15.53 -12.03 9.07
N ARG A 2 16.84 -12.06 8.76
CA ARG A 2 17.34 -11.74 7.40
C ARG A 2 16.93 -12.73 6.30
N SER A 3 16.77 -14.03 6.61
CA SER A 3 16.34 -15.04 5.62
C SER A 3 14.91 -14.82 5.11
N GLY A 4 13.97 -14.54 6.02
CA GLY A 4 12.56 -14.36 5.67
C GLY A 4 12.28 -13.15 4.76
N LEU A 5 13.04 -12.05 4.90
CA LEU A 5 12.90 -10.88 4.02
C LEU A 5 13.45 -11.14 2.61
N LEU A 6 14.50 -11.96 2.49
CA LEU A 6 15.04 -12.35 1.18
C LEU A 6 14.05 -13.26 0.45
N GLU A 7 13.48 -14.25 1.15
CA GLU A 7 12.42 -15.12 0.62
C GLU A 7 11.18 -14.31 0.20
N ALA A 8 10.75 -13.35 1.04
CA ALA A 8 9.65 -12.45 0.72
C ALA A 8 9.95 -11.62 -0.54
N LYS A 9 11.17 -11.09 -0.68
CA LYS A 9 11.55 -10.35 -1.89
C LYS A 9 11.48 -11.23 -3.14
N THR A 10 12.02 -12.45 -3.09
CA THR A 10 11.94 -13.38 -4.23
C THR A 10 10.49 -13.68 -4.60
N LEU A 11 9.62 -13.88 -3.62
CA LEU A 11 8.19 -14.07 -3.85
C LEU A 11 7.55 -12.84 -4.53
N LEU A 12 7.86 -11.63 -4.06
CA LEU A 12 7.34 -10.39 -4.67
C LEU A 12 7.82 -10.19 -6.11
N ASP A 13 9.09 -10.53 -6.40
CA ASP A 13 9.64 -10.47 -7.76
C ASP A 13 8.90 -11.45 -8.71
N ASP A 14 8.57 -12.64 -8.24
CA ASP A 14 7.78 -13.62 -8.99
C ASP A 14 6.32 -13.19 -9.17
N GLN A 15 5.69 -12.65 -8.12
CA GLN A 15 4.35 -12.06 -8.18
C GLN A 15 4.30 -10.89 -9.17
N GLN A 16 5.31 -10.02 -9.18
CA GLN A 16 5.41 -8.93 -10.14
C GLN A 16 5.51 -9.46 -11.58
N ARG A 17 6.30 -10.51 -11.80
CA ARG A 17 6.38 -11.15 -13.13
C ARG A 17 5.02 -11.71 -13.58
N ILE A 18 4.26 -12.32 -12.66
CA ILE A 18 2.90 -12.82 -12.92
C ILE A 18 1.94 -11.65 -13.22
N TRP A 19 1.97 -10.62 -12.39
CA TRP A 19 1.19 -9.39 -12.57
C TRP A 19 1.42 -8.75 -13.94
N LEU A 20 2.67 -8.67 -14.39
CA LEU A 20 3.04 -8.13 -15.71
C LEU A 20 2.58 -9.03 -16.87
N LYS A 21 2.38 -10.34 -16.65
CA LYS A 21 1.91 -11.28 -17.69
C LYS A 21 0.38 -11.45 -17.74
N LYS A 22 -0.35 -11.13 -16.68
CA LYS A 22 -1.80 -11.40 -16.58
C LYS A 22 -2.65 -10.13 -16.73
N PRO A 23 -3.10 -9.77 -17.96
CA PRO A 23 -3.95 -8.59 -18.16
C PRO A 23 -5.30 -8.66 -17.45
N THR A 24 -5.89 -9.86 -17.32
CA THR A 24 -7.15 -10.07 -16.59
C THR A 24 -7.02 -9.76 -15.10
N LEU A 25 -5.90 -10.14 -14.48
CA LEU A 25 -5.61 -9.80 -13.08
C LEU A 25 -5.54 -8.28 -12.89
N ARG A 26 -4.83 -7.59 -13.80
CA ARG A 26 -4.75 -6.13 -13.77
C ARG A 26 -6.10 -5.46 -13.94
N LEU A 27 -6.98 -6.00 -14.79
CA LEU A 27 -8.33 -5.48 -14.96
C LEU A 27 -9.16 -5.60 -13.68
N VAL A 28 -9.10 -6.73 -12.99
CA VAL A 28 -9.79 -6.93 -11.71
C VAL A 28 -9.28 -5.96 -10.65
N TYR A 29 -7.97 -5.86 -10.46
CA TYR A 29 -7.40 -4.94 -9.47
C TYR A 29 -7.60 -3.47 -9.83
N LYS A 30 -7.63 -3.13 -11.12
CA LYS A 30 -7.99 -1.78 -11.56
C LYS A 30 -9.37 -1.38 -11.03
N ASN A 31 -10.36 -2.29 -11.02
CA ASN A 31 -11.68 -1.98 -10.47
C ASN A 31 -11.63 -1.66 -8.97
N TYR A 32 -10.81 -2.36 -8.19
CA TYR A 32 -10.62 -2.06 -6.77
C TYR A 32 -9.91 -0.71 -6.56
N TYR A 33 -8.92 -0.39 -7.39
CA TYR A 33 -8.23 0.89 -7.35
C TYR A 33 -9.17 2.04 -7.72
N ASP A 34 -9.93 1.90 -8.80
CA ASP A 34 -10.93 2.88 -9.22
C ASP A 34 -11.95 3.12 -8.10
N LEU A 35 -12.40 2.04 -7.42
CA LEU A 35 -13.31 2.16 -6.28
C LEU A 35 -12.67 2.92 -5.11
N ALA A 36 -11.45 2.58 -4.73
CA ALA A 36 -10.71 3.28 -3.67
C ALA A 36 -10.56 4.77 -4.01
N PHE A 37 -10.05 5.11 -5.20
CA PHE A 37 -9.87 6.50 -5.60
C PHE A 37 -11.18 7.27 -5.77
N SER A 38 -12.27 6.63 -6.19
CA SER A 38 -13.59 7.28 -6.26
C SER A 38 -14.14 7.68 -4.88
N ASN A 39 -13.66 7.05 -3.81
CA ASN A 39 -13.98 7.36 -2.41
C ASN A 39 -12.86 8.13 -1.71
N SER A 40 -11.78 8.48 -2.42
CA SER A 40 -10.69 9.28 -1.88
C SER A 40 -11.02 10.77 -1.90
N VAL A 41 -10.30 11.55 -1.09
CA VAL A 41 -10.37 13.02 -1.10
C VAL A 41 -9.13 13.61 -1.77
N PRO A 42 -9.19 14.84 -2.33
CA PRO A 42 -8.02 15.47 -2.93
C PRO A 42 -6.85 15.61 -1.94
N GLY A 43 -5.64 15.29 -2.40
CA GLY A 43 -4.40 15.50 -1.65
C GLY A 43 -3.48 14.28 -1.63
N ARG A 44 -2.58 14.24 -0.64
CA ARG A 44 -1.52 13.23 -0.56
C ARG A 44 -2.08 11.85 -0.21
N THR A 45 -1.72 10.84 -0.99
CA THR A 45 -2.15 9.45 -0.81
C THR A 45 -0.98 8.55 -0.44
N LEU A 46 -1.19 7.69 0.55
CA LEU A 46 -0.24 6.67 1.00
C LEU A 46 -0.81 5.28 0.69
N GLU A 47 -0.01 4.41 0.08
CA GLU A 47 -0.32 2.99 -0.06
C GLU A 47 0.38 2.17 1.02
N ILE A 48 -0.36 1.22 1.60
CA ILE A 48 0.12 0.29 2.62
C ILE A 48 0.19 -1.11 2.04
N GLY A 49 1.37 -1.73 2.06
CA GLY A 49 1.58 -3.07 1.55
C GLY A 49 1.60 -3.10 0.02
N ALA A 50 2.47 -2.28 -0.58
CA ALA A 50 2.59 -2.16 -2.03
C ALA A 50 2.92 -3.49 -2.75
N GLY A 51 3.42 -4.49 -2.02
CA GLY A 51 3.54 -5.86 -2.50
C GLY A 51 4.38 -5.94 -3.75
N SER A 52 3.77 -6.32 -4.88
CA SER A 52 4.45 -6.42 -6.19
C SER A 52 4.41 -5.13 -7.03
N GLY A 53 4.01 -4.00 -6.44
CA GLY A 53 3.94 -2.67 -7.08
C GLY A 53 2.75 -2.49 -8.02
N SER A 54 1.63 -3.16 -7.73
CA SER A 54 0.46 -3.22 -8.61
C SER A 54 -0.28 -1.87 -8.72
N LEU A 55 -0.39 -1.11 -7.62
CA LEU A 55 -1.08 0.20 -7.59
C LEU A 55 -0.29 1.30 -8.32
N ARG A 56 1.03 1.17 -8.47
CA ARG A 56 1.91 2.17 -9.11
C ARG A 56 1.48 2.55 -10.54
N HIS A 57 0.68 1.71 -11.19
CA HIS A 57 0.15 1.92 -12.54
C HIS A 57 -1.29 2.45 -12.58
N CYS A 58 -1.85 2.88 -11.43
CA CYS A 58 -3.23 3.37 -11.34
C CYS A 58 -3.45 4.76 -11.97
N GLY A 59 -2.39 5.51 -12.25
CA GLY A 59 -2.47 6.87 -12.82
C GLY A 59 -2.64 7.99 -11.78
N PHE A 60 -2.55 7.67 -10.49
CA PHE A 60 -2.57 8.63 -9.39
C PHE A 60 -1.19 8.76 -8.74
N ASP A 61 -0.92 9.93 -8.16
CA ASP A 61 0.28 10.17 -7.35
C ASP A 61 0.10 9.54 -5.96
N VAL A 62 0.91 8.51 -5.67
CA VAL A 62 0.83 7.71 -4.44
C VAL A 62 2.23 7.45 -3.93
N ILE A 63 2.42 7.65 -2.62
CA ILE A 63 3.62 7.22 -1.92
C ILE A 63 3.40 5.76 -1.51
N SER A 64 4.20 4.85 -2.04
CA SER A 64 4.10 3.41 -1.75
C SER A 64 4.92 3.01 -0.53
N THR A 65 4.33 2.21 0.36
CA THR A 65 5.02 1.66 1.54
C THR A 65 4.90 0.14 1.60
N ASP A 66 6.00 -0.50 2.01
CA ASP A 66 6.03 -1.94 2.29
C ASP A 66 7.16 -2.24 3.29
N ILE A 67 7.07 -3.37 4.01
CA ILE A 67 8.15 -3.83 4.88
C ILE A 67 9.31 -4.45 4.09
N VAL A 68 9.06 -4.89 2.85
CA VAL A 68 10.04 -5.48 1.95
C VAL A 68 10.59 -4.43 1.00
N HIS A 69 11.92 -4.33 0.93
CA HIS A 69 12.60 -3.43 0.00
C HIS A 69 12.54 -3.95 -1.45
N THR A 70 11.94 -3.17 -2.34
CA THR A 70 11.85 -3.44 -3.79
C THR A 70 12.09 -2.15 -4.59
N PRO A 71 12.46 -2.22 -5.89
CA PRO A 71 12.72 -1.02 -6.70
C PRO A 71 11.50 -0.11 -6.94
N TYR A 72 10.31 -0.54 -6.55
CA TYR A 72 9.04 0.12 -6.84
C TYR A 72 8.28 0.51 -5.56
N VAL A 73 8.91 0.35 -4.39
CA VAL A 73 8.44 0.88 -3.10
C VAL A 73 9.21 2.16 -2.79
N ASP A 74 8.50 3.25 -2.51
CA ASP A 74 9.10 4.56 -2.22
C ASP A 74 9.67 4.62 -0.79
N VAL A 75 8.96 4.00 0.17
CA VAL A 75 9.34 4.03 1.60
C VAL A 75 9.24 2.64 2.21
N VAL A 76 10.39 2.06 2.57
CA VAL A 76 10.44 0.78 3.30
C VAL A 76 10.12 1.03 4.77
N SER A 77 8.99 0.52 5.27
CA SER A 77 8.54 0.76 6.64
C SER A 77 7.58 -0.32 7.15
N ASP A 78 7.49 -0.44 8.48
CA ASP A 78 6.44 -1.22 9.14
C ASP A 78 5.15 -0.38 9.21
N ALA A 79 4.05 -0.90 8.67
CA ALA A 79 2.74 -0.24 8.70
C ALA A 79 2.25 0.11 10.11
N HIS A 80 2.79 -0.54 11.16
CA HIS A 80 2.45 -0.25 12.55
C HIS A 80 3.21 0.95 13.14
N VAL A 81 4.22 1.50 12.44
CA VAL A 81 5.02 2.69 12.79
C VAL A 81 5.52 3.34 11.50
N LEU A 82 4.70 4.20 10.91
CA LEU A 82 4.96 4.83 9.63
C LEU A 82 5.81 6.10 9.81
N PRO A 83 6.86 6.32 8.99
CA PRO A 83 7.82 7.41 9.17
C PRO A 83 7.30 8.77 8.64
N PHE A 84 6.03 9.08 8.90
CA PHE A 84 5.39 10.34 8.53
C PHE A 84 4.89 11.07 9.76
N ILE A 85 4.93 12.40 9.69
CA ILE A 85 4.38 13.26 10.74
C ILE A 85 2.85 13.10 10.81
N GLU A 86 2.26 13.42 11.96
CA GLU A 86 0.81 13.38 12.13
C GLU A 86 0.08 14.37 11.20
N ASN A 87 -1.21 14.11 10.93
CA ASN A 87 -2.07 14.99 10.12
C ASN A 87 -1.43 15.43 8.78
N SER A 88 -0.75 14.52 8.08
CA SER A 88 0.07 14.83 6.90
C SER A 88 -0.41 14.20 5.59
N VAL A 89 -1.30 13.20 5.68
CA VAL A 89 -1.87 12.53 4.50
C VAL A 89 -3.38 12.71 4.43
N ASN A 90 -3.90 12.72 3.21
CA ASN A 90 -5.32 12.87 2.92
C ASN A 90 -5.99 11.50 2.74
N ASN A 91 -5.26 10.53 2.17
CA ASN A 91 -5.76 9.18 1.94
C ASN A 91 -4.72 8.15 2.36
N ILE A 92 -5.20 7.04 2.91
CA ILE A 92 -4.44 5.80 3.11
C ILE A 92 -5.20 4.69 2.39
N ILE A 93 -4.54 3.98 1.48
CA ILE A 93 -5.11 2.90 0.68
C ILE A 93 -4.37 1.59 1.02
N ALA A 94 -5.09 0.51 1.29
CA ALA A 94 -4.51 -0.80 1.60
C ALA A 94 -5.30 -1.94 0.93
N VAL A 95 -5.21 -2.06 -0.39
CA VAL A 95 -5.93 -3.10 -1.14
C VAL A 95 -5.24 -4.45 -0.95
N ASP A 96 -5.98 -5.43 -0.42
CA ASP A 96 -5.51 -6.81 -0.22
C ASP A 96 -4.27 -6.92 0.71
N ALA A 97 -4.07 -5.94 1.60
CA ALA A 97 -2.92 -5.89 2.50
C ALA A 97 -3.30 -5.98 3.99
N PHE A 98 -4.48 -5.49 4.39
CA PHE A 98 -4.87 -5.38 5.80
C PHE A 98 -4.84 -6.71 6.56
N HIS A 99 -5.21 -7.80 5.91
CA HIS A 99 -5.26 -9.14 6.50
C HIS A 99 -3.85 -9.73 6.76
N HIS A 100 -2.79 -9.14 6.21
CA HIS A 100 -1.40 -9.51 6.50
C HIS A 100 -0.86 -8.82 7.77
N LEU A 101 -1.55 -7.81 8.30
CA LEU A 101 -1.09 -7.05 9.46
C LEU A 101 -1.24 -7.85 10.74
N GLN A 102 -0.12 -8.07 11.44
CA GLN A 102 -0.11 -8.79 12.72
C GLN A 102 -0.82 -8.04 13.85
N ARG A 103 -0.93 -6.72 13.77
CA ARG A 103 -1.55 -5.86 14.80
C ARG A 103 -2.49 -4.85 14.14
N PRO A 104 -3.64 -5.29 13.60
CA PRO A 104 -4.54 -4.43 12.81
C PRO A 104 -5.02 -3.20 13.58
N ILE A 105 -5.33 -3.34 14.88
CA ILE A 105 -5.73 -2.20 15.72
C ILE A 105 -4.61 -1.15 15.85
N ARG A 106 -3.35 -1.59 15.95
CA ARG A 106 -2.21 -0.67 15.99
C ARG A 106 -2.04 0.07 14.68
N PHE A 107 -2.25 -0.62 13.54
CA PHE A 107 -2.28 0.04 12.24
C PHE A 107 -3.43 1.06 12.14
N LEU A 108 -4.63 0.76 12.63
CA LEU A 108 -5.75 1.71 12.62
C LEU A 108 -5.43 2.97 13.45
N HIS A 109 -4.78 2.82 14.60
CA HIS A 109 -4.29 3.97 15.37
C HIS A 109 -3.23 4.77 14.61
N GLU A 110 -2.31 4.09 13.93
CA GLU A 110 -1.28 4.75 13.14
C GLU A 110 -1.92 5.48 11.95
N ALA A 111 -2.80 4.85 11.19
CA ALA A 111 -3.57 5.48 10.13
C ALA A 111 -4.33 6.72 10.62
N SER A 112 -5.00 6.62 11.77
CA SER A 112 -5.70 7.75 12.38
C SER A 112 -4.76 8.89 12.80
N ARG A 113 -3.53 8.60 13.22
CA ARG A 113 -2.51 9.61 13.56
C ARG A 113 -2.05 10.38 12.32
N LEU A 114 -1.87 9.66 11.20
CA LEU A 114 -1.35 10.25 9.96
C LEU A 114 -2.42 11.04 9.19
N LEU A 115 -3.67 10.59 9.18
CA LEU A 115 -4.75 11.21 8.43
C LEU A 115 -5.06 12.60 8.95
N LYS A 116 -5.18 13.57 8.04
CA LYS A 116 -5.78 14.89 8.33
C LYS A 116 -7.25 14.73 8.74
N PRO A 117 -7.83 15.70 9.46
CA PRO A 117 -9.29 15.77 9.63
C PRO A 117 -10.01 15.68 8.27
N GLY A 118 -10.95 14.75 8.14
CA GLY A 118 -11.66 14.47 6.89
C GLY A 118 -10.93 13.56 5.89
N GLY A 119 -9.73 13.10 6.23
CA GLY A 119 -8.99 12.12 5.43
C GLY A 119 -9.64 10.73 5.43
N GLN A 120 -9.34 9.93 4.41
CA GLN A 120 -9.97 8.64 4.17
C GLN A 120 -9.00 7.47 4.36
N LEU A 121 -9.44 6.45 5.09
CA LEU A 121 -8.82 5.13 5.09
C LEU A 121 -9.65 4.20 4.21
N LEU A 122 -9.03 3.66 3.16
CA LEU A 122 -9.66 2.83 2.13
C LEU A 122 -9.00 1.45 2.18
N LEU A 123 -9.74 0.43 2.60
CA LEU A 123 -9.30 -0.96 2.78
C LEU A 123 -9.92 -1.89 1.75
#